data_AF-A0A2U8X704-F1
#
_entry.id   AF-A0A2U8X704-F1
#
_cell.length_a   1.000
_cell.length_b   1.000
_cell.length_c   1.000
_cell.angle_alpha   90.00
_cell.angle_beta   90.00
_cell.angle_gamma   90.00
#
_symmetry.space_group_name_H-M   'P 1'
#
loop_
_entity.id
_entity.type
_entity.pdbx_description
1 polymer ?
#
loop_
_entity_poly.entity_id
_entity_poly.type
_entity_poly.pdbx_seq_one_letter_code
_entity_poly.pdbx_strand_id
1 'polypeptide(L)'
;MTTTQLRLLRSADQLRFAQLCAAARALVSGTAEGSRFLAVARPDGRRPYIVTVSPLALGPARPGFPVRMLVTVTDLDRGRRIAPDHLVAAFGLTRGEAGLVSLLFESGHLDAAAAARGVAIATARSQLKSVFAKIGVTSQGELIALVARFAR
;
A
#
# COMPACT_ATOMS: atom_id res chain seq x y z
N MET A 1 33.45 -8.23 -3.13
CA MET A 1 32.21 -7.60 -2.61
C MET A 1 31.04 -8.30 -3.27
N THR A 2 30.29 -9.11 -2.51
CA THR A 2 29.20 -9.92 -3.04
C THR A 2 28.02 -9.00 -3.34
N THR A 3 27.85 -8.62 -4.61
CA THR A 3 26.70 -7.84 -5.05
C THR A 3 25.46 -8.72 -4.93
N THR A 4 24.74 -8.63 -3.81
CA THR A 4 23.44 -9.28 -3.63
C THR A 4 22.47 -8.66 -4.63
N GLN A 5 22.29 -9.33 -5.77
CA GLN A 5 21.31 -8.93 -6.77
C GLN A 5 19.92 -9.42 -6.35
N LEU A 6 18.93 -8.53 -6.39
CA LEU A 6 17.53 -8.90 -6.26
C LEU A 6 17.17 -9.93 -7.35
N ARG A 7 16.67 -11.09 -6.96
CA ARG A 7 16.21 -12.14 -7.87
C ARG A 7 14.78 -12.57 -7.53
N LEU A 8 13.98 -12.71 -8.58
CA LEU A 8 12.69 -13.37 -8.52
C LEU A 8 12.91 -14.88 -8.64
N LEU A 9 12.06 -15.66 -7.96
CA LEU A 9 12.21 -17.12 -7.86
C LEU A 9 12.00 -17.83 -9.19
N ARG A 10 11.20 -17.25 -10.10
CA ARG A 10 10.89 -17.82 -11.42
C ARG A 10 11.66 -17.10 -12.51
N SER A 11 12.30 -17.85 -13.40
CA SER A 11 13.08 -17.30 -14.51
C SER A 11 12.25 -16.43 -15.47
N ALA A 12 10.98 -16.79 -15.70
CA ALA A 12 10.08 -16.00 -16.54
C ALA A 12 9.79 -14.62 -15.93
N ASP A 13 9.60 -14.55 -14.62
CA ASP A 13 9.38 -13.29 -13.91
C ASP A 13 10.68 -12.46 -13.86
N GLN A 14 11.84 -13.11 -13.72
CA GLN A 14 13.14 -12.44 -13.75
C GLN A 14 13.39 -11.71 -15.07
N LEU A 15 13.03 -12.31 -16.21
CA LEU A 15 13.15 -11.67 -17.53
C LEU A 15 12.22 -10.43 -17.62
N ARG A 16 10.96 -10.58 -17.20
CA ARG A 16 10.00 -9.47 -17.17
C ARG A 16 10.46 -8.34 -16.25
N PHE A 17 11.07 -8.66 -15.12
CA PHE A 17 11.63 -7.67 -14.20
C PHE A 17 12.83 -6.92 -14.81
N ALA A 18 13.71 -7.61 -15.53
CA ALA A 18 14.81 -6.97 -16.24
C ALA A 18 14.30 -6.01 -17.34
N GLN A 19 13.27 -6.42 -18.10
CA GLN A 19 12.59 -5.57 -19.09
C GLN A 19 11.95 -4.35 -18.43
N LEU A 20 11.26 -4.53 -17.29
CA LEU A 20 10.67 -3.44 -16.51
C LEU A 20 11.72 -2.43 -16.04
N CYS A 21 12.87 -2.90 -15.54
CA CYS A 21 13.97 -2.03 -15.13
C CYS A 21 14.57 -1.25 -16.32
N ALA A 22 14.66 -1.87 -17.50
CA ALA A 22 15.12 -1.20 -18.72
C ALA A 22 14.14 -0.12 -19.18
N ALA A 23 12.84 -0.42 -19.19
CA ALA A 23 11.79 0.54 -19.51
C ALA A 23 11.77 1.72 -18.51
N ALA A 24 11.91 1.45 -17.21
CA ALA A 24 12.00 2.49 -16.19
C ALA A 24 13.22 3.41 -16.38
N ARG A 25 14.36 2.90 -16.85
CA ARG A 25 15.52 3.73 -17.21
C ARG A 25 15.22 4.65 -18.39
N ALA A 26 14.56 4.14 -19.42
CA ALA A 26 14.20 4.94 -20.61
C ALA A 26 13.23 6.09 -20.28
N LEU A 27 12.37 5.93 -19.26
CA LEU A 27 11.51 7.01 -18.76
C LEU A 27 12.28 8.22 -18.24
N VAL A 28 13.48 8.03 -17.68
CA VAL A 28 14.36 9.15 -17.25
C VAL A 28 14.77 10.00 -18.45
N SER A 29 14.89 9.39 -19.63
CA SER A 29 15.25 10.06 -20.88
C SER A 29 14.05 10.66 -21.62
N GLY A 30 12.82 10.52 -21.11
CA GLY A 30 11.60 11.11 -21.68
C GLY A 30 11.06 10.43 -22.94
N THR A 31 11.51 9.21 -23.27
CA THR A 31 11.27 8.58 -24.58
C THR A 31 10.37 7.33 -24.55
N ALA A 32 9.80 6.96 -23.42
CA ALA A 32 9.07 5.69 -23.29
C ALA A 32 7.68 5.84 -22.67
N GLU A 33 6.72 5.10 -23.19
CA GLU A 33 5.47 4.73 -22.52
C GLU A 33 5.54 3.23 -22.19
N GLY A 34 5.18 2.85 -20.96
CA GLY A 34 5.22 1.45 -20.54
C GLY A 34 4.69 1.23 -19.13
N SER A 35 4.13 0.04 -18.88
CA SER A 35 3.67 -0.34 -17.55
C SER A 35 4.84 -0.33 -16.56
N ARG A 36 4.65 0.34 -15.42
CA ARG A 36 5.60 0.34 -14.29
C ARG A 36 5.35 -0.79 -13.29
N PHE A 37 4.45 -1.71 -13.62
CA PHE A 37 3.96 -2.76 -12.73
C PHE A 37 4.25 -4.14 -13.31
N LEU A 38 4.71 -5.05 -12.46
CA LEU A 38 4.84 -6.48 -12.74
C LEU A 38 4.13 -7.27 -11.65
N ALA A 39 3.16 -8.10 -12.05
CA ALA A 39 2.58 -9.10 -11.16
C ALA A 39 3.51 -10.32 -11.08
N VAL A 40 3.98 -10.64 -9.88
CA VAL A 40 4.83 -11.80 -9.60
C VAL A 40 4.00 -12.84 -8.87
N ALA A 41 3.73 -13.96 -9.53
CA ALA A 41 2.92 -15.04 -8.98
C ALA A 41 3.61 -15.71 -7.80
N ARG A 42 2.82 -16.10 -6.79
CA ARG A 42 3.34 -16.84 -5.64
C ARG A 42 3.24 -18.35 -5.88
N PRO A 43 4.24 -19.14 -5.45
CA PRO A 43 4.21 -20.60 -5.59
C PRO A 43 3.04 -21.26 -4.86
N ASP A 44 2.56 -20.66 -3.78
CA ASP A 44 1.50 -21.15 -2.90
C ASP A 44 0.07 -20.80 -3.37
N GLY A 45 -0.08 -20.20 -4.56
CA GLY A 45 -1.40 -19.87 -5.14
C GLY A 45 -2.08 -18.63 -4.56
N ARG A 46 -1.42 -17.95 -3.61
CA ARG A 46 -1.87 -16.67 -3.05
C ARG A 46 -1.85 -15.54 -4.09
N ARG A 47 -2.48 -14.41 -3.76
CA ARG A 47 -2.50 -13.24 -4.67
C ARG A 47 -1.07 -12.83 -5.02
N PRO A 48 -0.80 -12.41 -6.27
CA PRO A 48 0.55 -12.07 -6.70
C PRO A 48 1.09 -10.88 -5.91
N TYR A 49 2.42 -10.78 -5.82
CA TYR A 49 3.05 -9.51 -5.46
C TYR A 49 2.93 -8.55 -6.64
N ILE A 50 2.66 -7.28 -6.36
CA ILE A 50 2.78 -6.22 -7.37
C ILE A 50 4.13 -5.54 -7.17
N VAL A 51 5.03 -5.75 -8.11
CA VAL A 51 6.33 -5.08 -8.13
C VAL A 51 6.21 -3.82 -8.97
N THR A 52 6.65 -2.69 -8.44
CA THR A 52 6.79 -1.46 -9.22
C THR A 52 8.21 -0.97 -9.23
N VAL A 53 8.62 -0.42 -10.36
CA VAL A 53 9.96 0.14 -10.55
C VAL A 53 9.82 1.58 -11.01
N SER A 54 10.41 2.50 -10.26
CA SER A 54 10.46 3.92 -10.60
C SER A 54 11.89 4.46 -10.48
N PRO A 55 12.29 5.41 -11.35
CA PRO A 55 13.53 6.13 -11.16
C PRO A 55 13.52 6.93 -9.86
N LEU A 56 14.61 6.84 -9.10
CA LEU A 56 14.83 7.69 -7.95
C LEU A 56 15.59 8.95 -8.39
N ALA A 57 14.86 10.02 -8.66
CA ALA A 57 15.46 11.30 -9.04
C ALA A 57 16.06 12.00 -7.81
N LEU A 58 17.38 11.89 -7.63
CA LEU A 58 18.13 12.59 -6.57
C LEU A 58 18.76 13.91 -7.08
N GLY A 59 18.08 14.59 -8.01
CA GLY A 59 18.57 15.79 -8.70
C GLY A 59 18.55 15.65 -10.22
N PRO A 60 19.06 16.65 -10.97
CA PRO A 60 19.10 16.61 -12.43
C PRO A 60 19.95 15.43 -12.92
N ALA A 61 19.47 14.75 -13.95
CA ALA A 61 20.21 13.66 -14.58
C ALA A 61 21.57 14.17 -15.09
N ARG A 62 22.65 13.50 -14.70
CA ARG A 62 24.02 13.85 -15.12
C ARG A 62 24.63 12.69 -15.91
N PRO A 63 25.23 12.95 -17.08
CA PRO A 63 25.98 11.94 -17.81
C PRO A 63 27.03 11.25 -16.91
N GLY A 64 27.13 9.93 -16.98
CA GLY A 64 28.11 9.15 -16.21
C GLY A 64 27.71 8.82 -14.76
N PHE A 65 26.57 9.32 -14.26
CA PHE A 65 26.09 8.97 -12.92
C PHE A 65 25.14 7.75 -12.97
N PRO A 66 25.23 6.82 -12.00
CA PRO A 66 24.38 5.64 -11.97
C PRO A 66 22.92 6.03 -11.70
N VAL A 67 22.01 5.54 -12.54
CA VAL A 67 20.57 5.67 -12.31
C VAL A 67 20.18 4.78 -11.14
N ARG A 68 19.68 5.40 -10.06
CA ARG A 68 19.11 4.66 -8.94
C ARG A 68 17.64 4.37 -9.22
N MET A 69 17.21 3.17 -8.86
CA MET A 69 15.82 2.73 -8.99
C MET A 69 15.24 2.46 -7.62
N LEU A 70 14.00 2.90 -7.41
CA LEU A 70 13.17 2.43 -6.32
C LEU A 70 12.35 1.24 -6.82
N VAL A 71 12.51 0.11 -6.15
CA VAL A 71 11.68 -1.08 -6.37
C VAL A 71 10.76 -1.22 -5.16
N THR A 72 9.45 -1.17 -5.38
CA THR A 72 8.47 -1.44 -4.32
C THR A 72 7.79 -2.77 -4.60
N VAL A 73 7.50 -3.52 -3.54
CA VAL A 73 6.82 -4.81 -3.61
C VAL A 73 5.58 -4.73 -2.73
N THR A 74 4.42 -4.74 -3.36
CA THR A 74 3.13 -4.70 -2.67
C THR A 74 2.58 -6.11 -2.53
N ASP A 75 2.34 -6.52 -1.29
CA ASP A 75 1.65 -7.77 -0.95
C ASP A 75 0.14 -7.53 -0.95
N LEU A 76 -0.58 -8.10 -1.92
CA LEU A 76 -2.03 -7.95 -2.06
C LEU A 76 -2.86 -8.73 -1.04
N ASP A 77 -2.23 -9.62 -0.26
CA ASP A 77 -2.87 -10.34 0.85
C ASP A 77 -2.58 -9.70 2.21
N ARG A 78 -1.62 -8.77 2.29
CA ARG A 78 -1.48 -7.94 3.48
C ARG A 78 -2.59 -6.89 3.47
N GLY A 79 -3.44 -6.92 4.50
CA GLY A 79 -4.37 -5.83 4.77
C GLY A 79 -3.63 -4.49 4.79
N ARG A 80 -4.22 -3.47 4.20
CA ARG A 80 -3.65 -2.13 4.25
C ARG A 80 -3.74 -1.65 5.69
N ARG A 81 -2.64 -1.11 6.21
CA ARG A 81 -2.58 -0.59 7.58
C ARG A 81 -2.48 0.92 7.52
N ILE A 82 -3.07 1.57 8.51
CA ILE A 82 -2.89 2.99 8.78
C ILE A 82 -2.60 3.17 10.25
N ALA A 83 -1.60 3.98 10.62
CA ALA A 83 -1.35 4.25 12.02
C ALA A 83 -2.54 5.01 12.62
N PRO A 84 -3.09 4.60 13.78
CA PRO A 84 -4.16 5.33 14.44
C PRO A 84 -3.83 6.81 14.66
N ASP A 85 -2.58 7.14 14.95
CA ASP A 85 -2.15 8.54 15.16
C ASP A 85 -2.31 9.40 13.90
N HIS A 86 -2.20 8.83 12.70
CA HIS A 86 -2.49 9.57 11.45
C HIS A 86 -3.98 9.93 11.37
N LEU A 87 -4.86 9.04 11.80
CA LEU A 87 -6.31 9.28 11.81
C LEU A 87 -6.70 10.30 12.88
N VAL A 88 -6.05 10.27 14.05
CA VAL A 88 -6.21 11.29 15.10
C VAL A 88 -5.80 12.66 14.55
N ALA A 89 -4.61 12.77 13.94
CA ALA A 89 -4.11 14.03 13.41
C ALA A 89 -4.94 14.57 12.24
N ALA A 90 -5.39 13.70 11.32
CA ALA A 90 -6.11 14.12 10.12
C ALA A 90 -7.58 14.47 10.37
N PHE A 91 -8.24 13.79 11.31
CA PHE A 91 -9.69 13.86 11.48
C PHE A 91 -10.14 14.24 12.89
N GLY A 92 -9.22 14.49 13.82
CA GLY A 92 -9.56 14.80 15.22
C GLY A 92 -10.28 13.65 15.94
N LEU A 93 -10.08 12.41 15.49
CA LEU A 93 -10.65 11.24 16.17
C LEU A 93 -10.02 11.05 17.54
N THR A 94 -10.77 10.47 18.46
CA THR A 94 -10.20 9.92 19.70
C THR A 94 -9.31 8.72 19.38
N ARG A 95 -8.37 8.38 20.27
CA ARG A 95 -7.53 7.17 20.11
C ARG A 95 -8.36 5.89 19.95
N GLY A 96 -9.49 5.80 20.65
CA GLY A 96 -10.40 4.65 20.53
C GLY A 96 -11.04 4.55 19.15
N GLU A 97 -11.57 5.65 18.63
CA GLU A 97 -12.14 5.71 17.28
C GLU A 97 -11.10 5.40 16.21
N ALA A 98 -9.92 6.05 16.29
CA ALA A 98 -8.83 5.80 15.36
C ALA A 98 -8.36 4.33 15.38
N GLY A 99 -8.30 3.72 16.56
CA GLY A 99 -8.00 2.29 16.71
C GLY A 99 -9.04 1.40 16.05
N LEU A 100 -10.34 1.71 16.21
CA LEU A 100 -11.42 0.98 15.55
C LEU A 100 -11.31 1.07 14.03
N VAL A 101 -11.14 2.29 13.50
CA VAL A 101 -11.06 2.55 12.06
C VAL A 101 -9.83 1.91 11.45
N SER A 102 -8.68 1.96 12.13
CA SER A 102 -7.45 1.28 11.70
C SER A 102 -7.65 -0.23 11.55
N LEU A 103 -8.26 -0.87 12.56
CA LEU A 103 -8.51 -2.32 12.52
C LEU A 103 -9.56 -2.68 11.48
N LEU A 104 -10.61 -1.86 11.35
CA LEU A 104 -11.62 -2.03 10.31
C LEU A 104 -11.03 -1.90 8.91
N PHE A 105 -10.07 -0.98 8.73
CA PHE A 105 -9.36 -0.80 7.47
C PHE A 105 -8.44 -1.98 7.13
N GLU A 106 -7.83 -2.58 8.16
CA GLU A 106 -6.98 -3.76 7.99
C GLU A 106 -7.78 -5.04 7.74
N SER A 107 -8.83 -5.31 8.52
CA SER A 107 -9.62 -6.54 8.44
C SER A 107 -10.70 -6.49 7.37
N GLY A 108 -11.16 -5.29 7.00
CA GLY A 108 -12.33 -5.06 6.16
C GLY A 108 -13.67 -5.35 6.87
N HIS A 109 -13.67 -5.84 8.11
CA HIS A 109 -14.87 -6.34 8.79
C HIS A 109 -14.97 -5.79 10.22
N LEU A 110 -16.13 -5.22 10.56
CA LEU A 110 -16.34 -4.50 11.83
C LEU A 110 -16.42 -5.45 13.04
N ASP A 111 -16.95 -6.64 12.86
CA ASP A 111 -16.96 -7.73 13.84
C ASP A 111 -15.53 -8.18 14.21
N ALA A 112 -14.67 -8.37 13.20
CA ALA A 112 -13.26 -8.68 13.42
C ALA A 112 -12.54 -7.54 14.16
N ALA A 113 -12.82 -6.28 13.80
CA ALA A 113 -12.26 -5.12 14.48
C ALA A 113 -12.75 -4.98 15.93
N ALA A 114 -14.04 -5.29 16.18
CA ALA A 114 -14.62 -5.29 17.52
C ALA A 114 -14.01 -6.39 18.40
N ALA A 115 -13.88 -7.60 17.86
CA ALA A 115 -13.25 -8.74 18.52
C ALA A 115 -11.78 -8.45 18.86
N ALA A 116 -11.02 -7.87 17.92
CA ALA A 116 -9.63 -7.46 18.14
C ALA A 116 -9.47 -6.40 19.25
N ARG A 117 -10.51 -5.58 19.49
CA ARG A 117 -10.53 -4.59 20.57
C ARG A 117 -11.17 -5.10 21.88
N GLY A 118 -11.70 -6.32 21.90
CA GLY A 118 -12.42 -6.87 23.04
C GLY A 118 -13.72 -6.12 23.37
N VAL A 119 -14.39 -5.54 22.37
CA VAL A 119 -15.67 -4.83 22.55
C VAL A 119 -16.81 -5.54 21.83
N ALA A 120 -18.03 -5.38 22.33
CA ALA A 120 -19.22 -5.88 21.65
C ALA A 120 -19.41 -5.20 20.28
N ILE A 121 -19.93 -5.93 19.30
CA ILE A 121 -20.22 -5.39 17.95
C ILE A 121 -21.19 -4.20 18.01
N ALA A 122 -22.13 -4.18 18.95
CA ALA A 122 -23.03 -3.04 19.16
C ALA A 122 -22.28 -1.76 19.56
N THR A 123 -21.29 -1.88 20.46
CA THR A 123 -20.42 -0.79 20.87
C THR A 123 -19.58 -0.27 19.69
N ALA A 124 -19.01 -1.19 18.90
CA ALA A 124 -18.26 -0.82 17.70
C ALA A 124 -19.13 -0.08 16.68
N ARG A 125 -20.38 -0.53 16.44
CA ARG A 125 -21.35 0.16 15.57
C ARG A 125 -21.68 1.56 16.08
N SER A 126 -21.88 1.72 17.37
CA SER A 126 -22.14 3.03 17.99
C SER A 126 -20.95 3.99 17.80
N GLN A 127 -19.73 3.53 18.09
CA GLN A 127 -18.51 4.30 17.85
C GLN A 127 -18.35 4.67 16.37
N LEU A 128 -18.65 3.75 15.45
CA LEU A 128 -18.56 3.99 14.02
C LEU A 128 -19.55 5.08 13.56
N LYS A 129 -20.74 5.14 14.16
CA LYS A 129 -21.70 6.22 13.89
C LYS A 129 -21.17 7.58 14.32
N SER A 130 -20.49 7.66 15.47
CA SER A 130 -19.80 8.89 15.90
C SER A 130 -18.68 9.29 14.94
N VAL A 131 -17.90 8.31 14.46
CA VAL A 131 -16.86 8.55 13.44
C VAL A 131 -17.45 9.09 12.15
N PHE A 132 -18.55 8.50 11.67
CA PHE A 132 -19.26 8.97 10.47
C PHE A 132 -19.67 10.44 10.59
N ALA A 133 -20.24 10.84 11.72
CA ALA A 133 -20.59 12.23 11.98
C ALA A 133 -19.37 13.17 12.02
N LYS A 134 -18.25 12.74 12.61
CA LYS A 134 -17.01 13.55 12.70
C LYS A 134 -16.33 13.74 11.35
N ILE A 135 -16.35 12.71 10.50
CA ILE A 135 -15.64 12.70 9.21
C ILE A 135 -16.54 13.17 8.06
N GLY A 136 -17.85 13.21 8.27
CA GLY A 136 -18.82 13.63 7.24
C GLY A 136 -19.09 12.57 6.18
N VAL A 137 -19.12 11.30 6.59
CA VAL A 137 -19.44 10.14 5.73
C VAL A 137 -20.68 9.43 6.22
N THR A 138 -21.36 8.69 5.35
CA THR A 138 -22.65 8.04 5.66
C THR A 138 -22.55 6.52 5.71
N SER A 139 -21.45 5.94 5.21
CA SER A 139 -21.29 4.50 5.14
C SER A 139 -19.87 4.05 5.49
N GLN A 140 -19.75 2.77 5.87
CA GLN A 140 -18.46 2.13 6.08
C GLN A 140 -17.63 2.13 4.79
N GLY A 141 -18.26 1.92 3.63
CA GLY A 141 -17.58 1.96 2.34
C GLY A 141 -16.95 3.31 2.05
N GLU A 142 -17.68 4.41 2.30
CA GLU A 142 -17.17 5.78 2.17
C GLU A 142 -16.00 6.05 3.12
N LEU A 143 -16.14 5.66 4.40
CA LEU A 143 -15.07 5.78 5.37
C LEU A 143 -13.79 5.08 4.90
N ILE A 144 -13.92 3.83 4.45
CA ILE A 144 -12.79 3.01 4.02
C ILE A 144 -12.16 3.56 2.73
N ALA A 145 -12.98 4.04 1.80
CA ALA A 145 -12.50 4.70 0.57
C ALA A 145 -11.76 6.02 0.87
N LEU A 146 -12.20 6.77 1.90
CA LEU A 146 -11.52 7.98 2.33
C LEU A 146 -10.18 7.66 3.01
N VAL A 147 -10.18 6.75 3.99
CA VAL A 147 -8.97 6.30 4.70
C VAL A 147 -7.95 5.69 3.73
N ALA A 148 -8.43 4.99 2.70
CA ALA A 148 -7.61 4.50 1.60
C ALA A 148 -6.83 5.59 0.85
N ARG A 149 -7.21 6.87 0.92
CA ARG A 149 -6.42 7.93 0.29
C ARG A 149 -5.21 8.33 1.14
N PHE A 150 -5.23 8.03 2.44
CA PHE A 150 -4.16 8.32 3.40
C PHE A 150 -3.18 7.17 3.58
N ALA A 151 -3.66 5.92 3.50
CA ALA A 151 -2.81 4.74 3.63
C ALA A 151 -2.01 4.48 2.35
N ARG A 152 -0.94 5.24 2.12
CA ARG A 152 0.07 4.96 1.09
C ARG A 152 1.27 4.25 1.69
#